data_AF-A0A924X4F2-F1
#
_entry.id   AF-A0A924X4F2-F1
#
_cell.length_a   1.000
_cell.length_b   1.000
_cell.length_c   1.000
_cell.angle_alpha   90.00
_cell.angle_beta   90.00
_cell.angle_gamma   90.00
#
_symmetry.space_group_name_H-M   'P 1'
#
loop_
_entity.id
_entity.type
_entity.pdbx_description
1 polymer ?
#
loop_
_entity_poly.entity_id
_entity_poly.type
_entity_poly.pdbx_seq_one_letter_code
_entity_poly.pdbx_strand_id
1 'polypeptide(L)'
;MLDLSRLKKLKLAKKPTGQIIVAETIMKADFNFPRKTDIILEGVGNIPRERPVFFAMNHTDRYNYWPFQYQMYRNGGLRFTATWVKGKYYEGGLMARFFDATNNIPLPSRGFVITTEYRKAMSRPPDDAAYRMLRDIVDGKVLPDVATVPKETLLFMNRFVGAKTDTQGFRDVFDALFDAMMREVVRLNRAALFTHDLNVLVFP
;
A
#
# COMPACT_ATOMS: atom_id res chain seq x y z
N MET A 1 8.01 3.02 -8.40
CA MET A 1 7.55 1.67 -8.02
C MET A 1 7.72 1.46 -6.53
N LEU A 2 6.78 0.75 -5.90
CA LEU A 2 6.92 0.31 -4.51
C LEU A 2 7.91 -0.85 -4.44
N ASP A 3 8.89 -0.76 -3.55
CA ASP A 3 9.82 -1.82 -3.21
C ASP A 3 10.21 -1.71 -1.72
N LEU A 4 11.00 -2.66 -1.24
CA LEU A 4 11.47 -2.67 0.14
C LEU A 4 12.29 -1.42 0.50
N SER A 5 13.10 -0.90 -0.43
CA SER A 5 13.91 0.31 -0.20
C SER A 5 13.02 1.53 0.06
N ARG A 6 11.94 1.68 -0.72
CA ARG A 6 10.97 2.74 -0.54
C ARG A 6 10.23 2.62 0.78
N LEU A 7 9.75 1.43 1.13
CA LEU A 7 9.07 1.18 2.41
C LEU A 7 9.95 1.57 3.61
N LYS A 8 11.24 1.22 3.57
CA LYS A 8 12.23 1.60 4.59
C LYS A 8 12.44 3.12 4.69
N LYS A 9 12.42 3.83 3.55
CA LYS A 9 12.62 5.28 3.48
C LYS A 9 11.37 6.10 3.79
N LEU A 10 10.18 5.50 3.73
CA LEU A 10 8.91 6.18 3.95
C LEU A 10 8.83 6.70 5.39
N LYS A 11 8.48 7.98 5.51
CA LYS A 11 8.31 8.69 6.78
C LYS A 11 6.91 9.28 6.83
N LEU A 12 6.28 9.15 7.98
CA LEU A 12 5.00 9.80 8.26
C LEU A 12 5.25 11.11 9.00
N ALA A 13 4.26 12.01 8.98
CA ALA A 13 4.29 13.27 9.68
C ALA A 13 3.06 13.44 10.57
N LYS A 14 3.22 13.96 11.79
CA LYS A 14 2.08 14.28 12.69
C LYS A 14 1.08 15.24 12.03
N LYS A 15 1.58 16.18 11.22
CA LYS A 15 0.78 17.13 10.43
C LYS A 15 1.18 17.02 8.95
N PRO A 16 0.55 16.12 8.17
CA PRO A 16 0.89 15.90 6.77
C PRO A 16 0.49 17.10 5.90
N THR A 17 1.48 17.86 5.44
CA THR A 17 1.27 19.03 4.58
C THR A 17 0.54 18.68 3.29
N GLY A 18 0.79 17.50 2.72
CA GLY A 18 0.08 17.05 1.53
C GLY A 18 -1.42 16.85 1.77
N GLN A 19 -1.83 16.26 2.91
CA GLN A 19 -3.26 16.12 3.21
C GLN A 19 -3.91 17.49 3.40
N ILE A 20 -3.22 18.41 4.07
CA ILE A 20 -3.71 19.78 4.29
C ILE A 20 -3.89 20.51 2.94
N ILE A 21 -2.92 20.42 2.05
CA ILE A 21 -3.01 21.02 0.70
C ILE A 21 -4.18 20.42 -0.07
N VAL A 22 -4.33 19.09 -0.08
CA VAL A 22 -5.45 18.43 -0.77
C VAL A 22 -6.78 18.87 -0.19
N ALA A 23 -6.89 18.97 1.13
CA ALA A 23 -8.09 19.44 1.81
C ALA A 23 -8.43 20.89 1.45
N GLU A 24 -7.46 21.81 1.50
CA GLU A 24 -7.68 23.24 1.26
C GLU A 24 -7.83 23.60 -0.22
N THR A 25 -7.40 22.74 -1.15
CA THR A 25 -7.50 23.00 -2.59
C THR A 25 -8.55 22.12 -3.25
N ILE A 26 -8.23 20.84 -3.47
CA ILE A 26 -9.04 19.90 -4.26
C ILE A 26 -10.38 19.65 -3.56
N MET A 27 -10.37 19.22 -2.29
CA MET A 27 -11.59 18.85 -1.57
C MET A 27 -12.47 20.06 -1.29
N LYS A 28 -11.86 21.19 -0.95
CA LYS A 28 -12.60 22.44 -0.74
C LYS A 28 -13.30 22.89 -2.02
N ALA A 29 -12.64 22.82 -3.17
CA ALA A 29 -13.26 23.13 -4.45
C ALA A 29 -14.38 22.13 -4.77
N ASP A 30 -14.11 20.83 -4.69
CA ASP A 30 -15.06 19.78 -5.05
C ASP A 30 -16.34 19.81 -4.20
N PHE A 31 -16.21 19.96 -2.88
CA PHE A 31 -17.36 19.92 -1.97
C PHE A 31 -18.01 21.28 -1.72
N ASN A 32 -17.33 22.40 -1.97
CA ASN A 32 -17.93 23.73 -1.74
C ASN A 32 -18.25 24.51 -3.02
N PHE A 33 -17.84 24.07 -4.21
CA PHE A 33 -18.08 24.82 -5.43
C PHE A 33 -18.16 23.97 -6.71
N PRO A 34 -19.37 23.70 -7.26
CA PRO A 34 -20.70 23.98 -6.70
C PRO A 34 -21.08 22.98 -5.59
N ARG A 35 -21.69 23.45 -4.49
CA ARG A 35 -22.18 22.61 -3.37
C ARG A 35 -23.31 21.66 -3.82
N LYS A 36 -22.93 20.54 -4.43
CA LYS A 36 -23.86 19.47 -4.83
C LYS A 36 -23.78 18.25 -3.91
N THR A 37 -22.74 18.16 -3.10
CA THR A 37 -22.48 17.05 -2.19
C THR A 37 -22.36 17.59 -0.77
N ASP A 38 -23.22 17.12 0.12
CA ASP A 38 -23.11 17.38 1.55
C ASP A 38 -22.46 16.16 2.23
N ILE A 39 -21.50 16.41 3.13
CA ILE A 39 -20.78 15.35 3.84
C ILE A 39 -21.13 15.47 5.31
N ILE A 40 -21.99 14.57 5.79
CA ILE A 40 -22.42 14.52 7.18
C ILE A 40 -21.56 13.51 7.94
N LEU A 41 -20.90 13.96 9.01
CA LEU A 41 -20.10 13.10 9.88
C LEU A 41 -20.81 12.91 11.22
N GLU A 42 -21.43 11.75 11.40
CA GLU A 42 -22.17 11.40 12.61
C GLU A 42 -21.30 10.61 13.60
N GLY A 43 -21.60 10.71 14.89
CA GLY A 43 -20.91 9.92 15.92
C GLY A 43 -19.46 10.35 16.22
N VAL A 44 -19.05 11.55 15.82
CA VAL A 44 -17.69 12.09 16.08
C VAL A 44 -17.31 12.09 17.56
N GLY A 45 -18.30 12.23 18.46
CA GLY A 45 -18.10 12.14 19.90
C GLY A 45 -17.64 10.76 20.39
N ASN A 46 -17.87 9.70 19.61
CA ASN A 46 -17.45 8.34 19.94
C ASN A 46 -15.97 8.10 19.63
N ILE A 47 -15.29 9.01 18.93
CA ILE A 47 -13.87 8.88 18.59
C ILE A 47 -13.03 9.27 19.81
N PRO A 48 -12.22 8.34 20.36
CA PRO A 48 -11.33 8.64 21.48
C PRO A 48 -10.40 9.83 21.19
N ARG A 49 -10.25 10.72 22.17
CA ARG A 49 -9.44 11.94 22.04
C ARG A 49 -8.07 11.79 22.69
N GLU A 50 -7.99 10.93 23.69
CA GLU A 50 -6.80 10.61 24.46
C GLU A 50 -5.85 9.64 23.76
N ARG A 51 -6.31 8.92 22.73
CA ARG A 51 -5.50 7.91 22.01
C ARG A 51 -5.82 7.84 20.51
N PRO A 52 -4.85 7.46 19.67
CA PRO A 52 -5.12 7.14 18.27
C PRO A 52 -5.86 5.81 18.12
N VAL A 53 -6.58 5.66 17.01
CA VAL A 53 -7.38 4.47 16.70
C VAL A 53 -7.17 3.96 15.28
N PHE A 54 -7.58 2.72 15.04
CA PHE A 54 -7.82 2.21 13.69
C PHE A 54 -9.28 2.47 13.30
N PHE A 55 -9.48 3.13 12.16
CA PHE A 55 -10.76 3.19 11.48
C PHE A 55 -10.81 2.08 10.44
N ALA A 56 -11.72 1.14 10.63
CA ALA A 56 -12.08 0.15 9.62
C ALA A 56 -13.22 0.72 8.77
N MET A 57 -12.94 1.02 7.51
CA MET A 57 -13.92 1.58 6.58
C MET A 57 -14.32 0.55 5.53
N ASN A 58 -15.60 0.50 5.18
CA ASN A 58 -16.05 -0.20 3.98
C ASN A 58 -15.49 0.49 2.73
N HIS A 59 -15.18 -0.31 1.70
CA HIS A 59 -14.65 0.21 0.45
C HIS A 59 -15.75 0.20 -0.63
N THR A 60 -16.47 1.30 -0.80
CA THR A 60 -17.53 1.43 -1.82
C THR A 60 -17.08 2.21 -3.06
N ASP A 61 -16.02 3.03 -2.97
CA ASP A 61 -15.43 3.72 -4.11
C ASP A 61 -13.93 4.01 -3.90
N ARG A 62 -13.21 4.23 -5.01
CA ARG A 62 -11.81 4.61 -5.03
C ARG A 62 -11.71 6.04 -4.49
N TYR A 63 -11.12 6.21 -3.30
CA TYR A 63 -10.92 7.51 -2.60
C TYR A 63 -11.99 7.90 -1.57
N ASN A 64 -12.87 6.98 -1.17
CA ASN A 64 -13.87 7.17 -0.10
C ASN A 64 -13.39 7.78 1.22
N TYR A 65 -12.11 7.63 1.53
CA TYR A 65 -11.55 8.16 2.77
C TYR A 65 -11.27 9.66 2.72
N TRP A 66 -11.19 10.27 1.54
CA TRP A 66 -10.91 11.70 1.42
C TRP A 66 -12.03 12.59 1.97
N PRO A 67 -13.33 12.35 1.67
CA PRO A 67 -14.44 13.05 2.35
C PRO A 67 -14.36 12.93 3.88
N PHE A 68 -14.05 11.74 4.38
CA PHE A 68 -13.90 11.49 5.82
C PHE A 68 -12.72 12.29 6.40
N GLN A 69 -11.53 12.19 5.80
CA GLN A 69 -10.35 12.96 6.19
C GLN A 69 -10.58 14.47 6.11
N TYR A 70 -11.28 14.94 5.08
CA TYR A 70 -11.63 16.34 4.89
C TYR A 70 -12.49 16.84 6.04
N GLN A 71 -13.56 16.14 6.40
CA GLN A 71 -14.41 16.53 7.53
C GLN A 71 -13.67 16.43 8.87
N MET A 72 -12.83 15.41 9.06
CA MET A 72 -12.00 15.28 10.26
C MET A 72 -11.06 16.49 10.41
N TYR A 73 -10.47 16.96 9.31
CA TYR A 73 -9.63 18.16 9.29
C TYR A 73 -10.44 19.44 9.54
N ARG A 74 -11.57 19.62 8.86
CA ARG A 74 -12.40 20.84 8.92
C ARG A 74 -13.11 21.03 10.27
N ASN A 75 -13.57 19.95 10.89
CA ASN A 75 -14.22 20.01 12.21
C ASN A 75 -13.24 20.30 13.35
N GLY A 76 -11.93 20.15 13.11
CA GLY A 76 -10.89 20.48 14.07
C GLY A 76 -10.79 19.50 15.25
N GLY A 77 -9.64 19.50 15.94
CA GLY A 77 -9.42 18.71 17.16
C GLY A 77 -9.34 17.19 16.97
N LEU A 78 -9.36 16.70 15.73
CA LEU A 78 -9.21 15.28 15.39
C LEU A 78 -7.80 15.03 14.80
N ARG A 79 -7.25 13.85 15.09
CA ARG A 79 -5.94 13.44 14.56
C ARG A 79 -6.02 13.24 13.05
N PHE A 80 -4.95 13.60 12.34
CA PHE A 80 -4.75 13.18 10.96
C PHE A 80 -4.66 11.65 10.88
N THR A 81 -4.80 11.12 9.67
CA THR A 81 -4.77 9.67 9.46
C THR A 81 -3.56 9.26 8.64
N ALA A 82 -3.05 8.06 8.89
CA ALA A 82 -2.23 7.31 7.94
C ALA A 82 -3.12 6.26 7.27
N THR A 83 -3.22 6.29 5.95
CA THR A 83 -4.21 5.49 5.20
C THR A 83 -3.56 4.36 4.43
N TRP A 84 -4.10 3.15 4.55
CA TRP A 84 -3.67 2.02 3.74
C TRP A 84 -4.07 2.21 2.28
N VAL A 85 -3.13 2.05 1.37
CA VAL A 85 -3.39 2.15 -0.08
C VAL A 85 -2.76 1.00 -0.84
N LYS A 86 -3.33 0.67 -2.00
CA LYS A 86 -2.80 -0.40 -2.86
C LYS A 86 -1.42 -0.01 -3.40
N GLY A 87 -0.44 -0.91 -3.29
CA GLY A 87 0.92 -0.68 -3.79
C GLY A 87 1.02 -0.29 -5.27
N LYS A 88 0.05 -0.68 -6.11
CA LYS A 88 -0.02 -0.26 -7.52
C LYS A 88 -0.07 1.25 -7.74
N TYR A 89 -0.52 2.03 -6.75
CA TYR A 89 -0.54 3.49 -6.86
C TYR A 89 0.85 4.14 -6.79
N TYR A 90 1.88 3.35 -6.46
CA TYR A 90 3.26 3.79 -6.34
C TYR A 90 4.10 3.48 -7.59
N GLU A 91 3.50 3.03 -8.69
CA GLU A 91 4.24 2.75 -9.92
C GLU A 91 4.91 4.01 -10.50
N GLY A 92 4.18 5.13 -10.58
CA GLY A 92 4.69 6.42 -11.06
C GLY A 92 5.34 7.29 -9.98
N GLY A 93 6.43 7.99 -10.32
CA GLY A 93 7.19 8.81 -9.36
C GLY A 93 6.40 9.97 -8.75
N LEU A 94 5.58 10.66 -9.56
CA LEU A 94 4.73 11.77 -9.10
C LEU A 94 3.65 11.29 -8.13
N MET A 95 2.89 10.26 -8.52
CA MET A 95 1.87 9.67 -7.66
C MET A 95 2.47 9.14 -6.36
N ALA A 96 3.60 8.43 -6.43
CA ALA A 96 4.25 7.92 -5.25
C ALA A 96 4.68 9.03 -4.27
N ARG A 97 5.17 10.17 -4.78
CA ARG A 97 5.48 11.36 -3.95
C ARG A 97 4.22 11.98 -3.34
N PHE A 98 3.13 12.05 -4.12
CA PHE A 98 1.83 12.51 -3.63
C PHE A 98 1.32 11.65 -2.46
N PHE A 99 1.35 10.33 -2.60
CA PHE A 99 0.93 9.40 -1.55
C PHE A 99 1.82 9.48 -0.31
N ASP A 100 3.14 9.65 -0.47
CA ASP A 100 4.06 9.88 0.65
C ASP A 100 3.76 11.18 1.41
N ALA A 101 3.55 12.28 0.68
CA ALA A 101 3.24 13.59 1.27
C ALA A 101 1.90 13.61 2.02
N THR A 102 1.04 12.64 1.74
CA THR A 102 -0.31 12.51 2.30
C THR A 102 -0.41 11.35 3.32
N ASN A 103 0.71 10.93 3.93
CA ASN A 103 0.77 9.89 4.96
C ASN A 103 0.16 8.54 4.56
N ASN A 104 0.17 8.18 3.29
CA ASN A 104 -0.34 6.87 2.90
C ASN A 104 0.68 5.76 3.17
N ILE A 105 0.18 4.62 3.64
CA ILE A 105 0.95 3.40 3.89
C ILE A 105 0.65 2.44 2.74
N PRO A 106 1.60 2.19 1.83
CA PRO A 106 1.38 1.27 0.74
C PRO A 106 1.38 -0.18 1.24
N LEU A 107 0.32 -0.91 0.92
CA LEU A 107 0.23 -2.34 1.12
C LEU A 107 0.72 -3.09 -0.12
N PRO A 108 1.80 -3.88 0.00
CA PRO A 108 2.16 -4.84 -1.03
C PRO A 108 1.17 -6.01 -1.01
N SER A 109 0.92 -6.59 -2.17
CA SER A 109 0.31 -7.92 -2.28
C SER A 109 1.30 -8.85 -2.96
N ARG A 110 1.23 -10.15 -2.68
CA ARG A 110 2.08 -11.16 -3.34
C ARG A 110 2.01 -11.05 -4.87
N GLY A 111 0.81 -10.85 -5.43
CA GLY A 111 0.63 -10.70 -6.88
C GLY A 111 1.27 -9.42 -7.44
N PHE A 112 1.15 -8.31 -6.70
CA PHE A 112 1.85 -7.08 -7.07
C PHE A 112 3.37 -7.27 -7.04
N VAL A 113 3.92 -7.89 -5.98
CA VAL A 113 5.36 -8.16 -5.86
C VAL A 113 5.86 -9.04 -7.00
N ILE A 114 5.14 -10.11 -7.36
CA ILE A 114 5.46 -10.94 -8.54
C ILE A 114 5.59 -10.05 -9.77
N THR A 115 4.56 -9.26 -10.11
CA THR A 115 4.56 -8.42 -11.31
C THR A 115 5.69 -7.38 -11.29
N THR A 116 5.97 -6.77 -10.14
CA THR A 116 7.02 -5.74 -10.04
C THR A 116 8.42 -6.33 -10.14
N GLU A 117 8.70 -7.44 -9.46
CA GLU A 117 10.02 -8.07 -9.47
C GLU A 117 10.29 -8.74 -10.81
N TYR A 118 9.25 -9.33 -11.41
CA TYR A 118 9.31 -9.84 -12.78
C TYR A 118 9.65 -8.72 -13.78
N ARG A 119 8.96 -7.58 -13.71
CA ARG A 119 9.24 -6.43 -14.58
C ARG A 119 10.67 -5.92 -14.40
N LYS A 120 11.21 -5.92 -13.18
CA LYS A 120 12.60 -5.53 -12.91
C LYS A 120 13.61 -6.51 -13.51
N ALA A 121 13.36 -7.81 -13.38
CA ALA A 121 14.27 -8.85 -13.84
C ALA A 121 14.19 -9.12 -15.36
N MET A 122 13.02 -8.88 -15.97
CA MET A 122 12.71 -9.28 -17.35
C MET A 122 12.37 -8.09 -18.27
N SER A 123 12.34 -6.86 -17.76
CA SER A 123 12.01 -5.62 -18.49
C SER A 123 10.61 -5.59 -19.13
N ARG A 124 9.72 -6.51 -18.77
CA ARG A 124 8.32 -6.58 -19.21
C ARG A 124 7.46 -7.26 -18.14
N PRO A 125 6.13 -7.08 -18.12
CA PRO A 125 5.28 -7.86 -17.22
C PRO A 125 5.30 -9.37 -17.58
N PRO A 126 4.99 -10.25 -16.62
CA PRO A 126 4.73 -11.65 -16.93
C PRO A 126 3.47 -11.76 -17.78
N ASP A 127 3.39 -12.78 -18.64
CA ASP A 127 2.13 -13.17 -19.26
C ASP A 127 1.23 -13.89 -18.24
N ASP A 128 -0.01 -14.19 -18.62
CA ASP A 128 -1.00 -14.80 -17.72
C ASP A 128 -0.56 -16.18 -17.22
N ALA A 129 0.09 -16.99 -18.07
CA ALA A 129 0.52 -18.34 -17.72
C ALA A 129 1.68 -18.31 -16.71
N ALA A 130 2.69 -17.48 -16.97
CA ALA A 130 3.82 -17.26 -16.07
C ALA A 130 3.35 -16.65 -14.74
N TYR A 131 2.46 -15.65 -14.79
CA TYR A 131 1.89 -15.03 -13.58
C TYR A 131 1.15 -16.05 -12.73
N ARG A 132 0.27 -16.87 -13.33
CA ARG A 132 -0.48 -17.91 -12.62
C ARG A 132 0.44 -18.95 -11.98
N MET A 133 1.42 -19.43 -12.72
CA MET A 133 2.38 -20.41 -12.20
C MET A 133 3.20 -19.86 -11.02
N LEU A 134 3.76 -18.66 -11.16
CA LEU A 134 4.49 -17.99 -10.08
C LEU A 134 3.61 -17.75 -8.86
N ARG A 135 2.34 -17.38 -9.10
CA ARG A 135 1.35 -17.19 -8.04
C ARG A 135 1.08 -18.48 -7.28
N ASP A 136 0.91 -19.59 -7.98
CA ASP A 136 0.63 -20.89 -7.35
C ASP A 136 1.83 -21.45 -6.58
N ILE A 137 3.06 -21.21 -7.07
CA ILE A 137 4.30 -21.52 -6.35
C ILE A 137 4.40 -20.70 -5.06
N VAL A 138 4.23 -19.39 -5.17
CA VAL A 138 4.32 -18.45 -4.03
C VAL A 138 3.22 -18.67 -3.00
N ASP A 139 2.00 -19.01 -3.44
CA ASP A 139 0.90 -19.35 -2.53
C ASP A 139 1.05 -20.78 -1.95
N GLY A 140 2.03 -21.55 -2.41
CA GLY A 140 2.30 -22.92 -1.94
C GLY A 140 1.27 -23.94 -2.39
N LYS A 141 0.49 -23.65 -3.44
CA LYS A 141 -0.52 -24.55 -3.98
C LYS A 141 0.11 -25.67 -4.80
N VAL A 142 1.18 -25.36 -5.52
CA VAL A 142 1.92 -26.31 -6.36
C VAL A 142 3.41 -26.01 -6.24
N LEU A 143 4.21 -27.05 -6.06
CA LEU A 143 5.67 -26.99 -6.14
C LEU A 143 6.10 -27.95 -7.25
N PRO A 144 6.03 -27.53 -8.53
CA PRO A 144 6.34 -28.42 -9.64
C PRO A 144 7.83 -28.77 -9.65
N ASP A 145 8.17 -29.92 -10.22
CA ASP A 145 9.57 -30.23 -10.51
C ASP A 145 10.13 -29.13 -11.42
N VAL A 146 11.31 -28.61 -11.07
CA VAL A 146 12.01 -27.55 -11.82
C VAL A 146 12.18 -27.91 -13.30
N ALA A 147 12.30 -29.20 -13.64
CA ALA A 147 12.40 -29.68 -15.01
C ALA A 147 11.13 -29.40 -15.85
N THR A 148 9.98 -29.22 -15.20
CA THR A 148 8.69 -28.94 -15.85
C THR A 148 8.37 -27.44 -15.95
N VAL A 149 9.17 -26.59 -15.28
CA VAL A 149 8.99 -25.14 -15.28
C VAL A 149 9.42 -24.56 -16.64
N PRO A 150 8.59 -23.74 -17.30
CA PRO A 150 8.96 -23.07 -18.55
C PRO A 150 10.28 -22.30 -18.40
N LYS A 151 11.14 -22.40 -19.42
CA LYS A 151 12.50 -21.82 -19.40
C LYS A 151 12.53 -20.35 -18.98
N GLU A 152 11.54 -19.58 -19.41
CA GLU A 152 11.42 -18.17 -19.08
C GLU A 152 11.08 -17.92 -17.59
N THR A 153 10.13 -18.68 -17.04
CA THR A 153 9.80 -18.62 -15.61
C THR A 153 11.01 -19.03 -14.77
N LEU A 154 11.72 -20.08 -15.18
CA LEU A 154 12.96 -20.51 -14.52
C LEU A 154 14.06 -19.45 -14.62
N LEU A 155 14.19 -18.75 -15.76
CA LEU A 155 15.12 -17.64 -15.92
C LEU A 155 14.79 -16.49 -14.95
N PHE A 156 13.51 -16.14 -14.82
CA PHE A 156 13.05 -15.16 -13.83
C PHE A 156 13.39 -15.62 -12.40
N MET A 157 13.04 -16.85 -12.02
CA MET A 157 13.31 -17.40 -10.68
C MET A 157 14.80 -17.30 -10.34
N ASN A 158 15.67 -17.71 -11.26
CA ASN A 158 17.12 -17.64 -11.06
C ASN A 158 17.63 -16.20 -10.93
N ARG A 159 17.12 -15.27 -11.75
CA ARG A 159 17.47 -13.84 -11.65
C ARG A 159 17.00 -13.21 -10.35
N PHE A 160 15.80 -13.57 -9.90
CA PHE A 160 15.21 -13.08 -8.66
C PHE A 160 16.00 -13.57 -7.44
N VAL A 161 16.38 -14.85 -7.42
CA VAL A 161 17.20 -15.43 -6.34
C VAL A 161 18.67 -14.98 -6.43
N GLY A 162 19.17 -14.70 -7.64
CA GLY A 162 20.57 -14.39 -7.90
C GLY A 162 21.47 -15.63 -8.10
N ALA A 163 20.88 -16.82 -8.14
CA ALA A 163 21.57 -18.10 -8.37
C ALA A 163 20.62 -19.11 -9.02
N LYS A 164 21.14 -20.26 -9.45
CA LYS A 164 20.27 -21.38 -9.86
C LYS A 164 19.43 -21.83 -8.67
N THR A 165 18.12 -21.98 -8.88
CA THR A 165 17.17 -22.32 -7.82
C THR A 165 16.13 -23.32 -8.32
N ASP A 166 15.54 -24.07 -7.40
CA ASP A 166 14.33 -24.84 -7.62
C ASP A 166 13.09 -24.03 -7.19
N THR A 167 11.91 -24.66 -7.24
CA THR A 167 10.66 -23.98 -6.86
C THR A 167 10.58 -23.66 -5.37
N GLN A 168 11.20 -24.47 -4.52
CA GLN A 168 11.21 -24.25 -3.08
C GLN A 168 12.14 -23.08 -2.72
N GLY A 169 13.37 -23.07 -3.21
CA GLY A 169 14.32 -21.99 -2.97
C GLY A 169 13.82 -20.64 -3.50
N PHE A 170 13.17 -20.63 -4.67
CA PHE A 170 12.50 -19.42 -5.17
C PHE A 170 11.41 -18.93 -4.20
N ARG A 171 10.54 -19.83 -3.73
CA ARG A 171 9.47 -19.51 -2.79
C ARG A 171 10.02 -18.96 -1.48
N ASP A 172 11.05 -19.59 -0.92
CA ASP A 172 11.65 -19.17 0.35
C ASP A 172 12.22 -17.75 0.28
N VAL A 173 12.94 -17.44 -0.81
CA VAL A 173 13.47 -16.08 -1.04
C VAL A 173 12.34 -15.07 -1.26
N PHE A 174 11.29 -15.47 -1.99
CA PHE A 174 10.12 -14.61 -2.20
C PHE A 174 9.39 -14.32 -0.88
N ASP A 175 9.15 -15.34 -0.06
CA ASP A 175 8.51 -15.23 1.25
C ASP A 175 9.34 -14.33 2.18
N ALA A 176 10.67 -14.51 2.20
CA ALA A 176 11.57 -13.64 2.97
C ALA A 176 11.46 -12.15 2.55
N LEU A 177 11.40 -11.87 1.24
CA LEU A 177 11.20 -10.52 0.73
C LEU A 177 9.83 -9.97 1.14
N PHE A 178 8.76 -10.74 0.91
CA PHE A 178 7.40 -10.31 1.21
C PHE A 178 7.23 -10.02 2.71
N ASP A 179 7.76 -10.89 3.57
CA ASP A 179 7.77 -10.71 5.01
C ASP A 179 8.57 -9.46 5.43
N ALA A 180 9.72 -9.20 4.80
CA ALA A 180 10.47 -7.97 5.05
C ALA A 180 9.66 -6.72 4.68
N MET A 181 8.92 -6.75 3.57
CA MET A 181 8.04 -5.65 3.19
C MET A 181 6.87 -5.49 4.18
N MET A 182 6.25 -6.58 4.61
CA MET A 182 5.17 -6.54 5.59
C MET A 182 5.63 -6.05 6.97
N ARG A 183 6.86 -6.39 7.38
CA ARG A 183 7.48 -5.84 8.60
C ARG A 183 7.61 -4.31 8.52
N GLU A 184 7.95 -3.75 7.37
CA GLU A 184 7.96 -2.29 7.19
C GLU A 184 6.55 -1.68 7.24
N VAL A 185 5.54 -2.34 6.69
CA VAL A 185 4.14 -1.92 6.86
C VAL A 185 3.76 -1.87 8.33
N VAL A 186 4.07 -2.91 9.11
CA VAL A 186 3.83 -2.94 10.56
C VAL A 186 4.60 -1.81 11.26
N ARG A 187 5.87 -1.57 10.89
CA ARG A 187 6.65 -0.44 11.42
C ARG A 187 5.97 0.90 11.17
N LEU A 188 5.46 1.13 9.95
CA LEU A 188 4.76 2.36 9.59
C LEU A 188 3.46 2.54 10.38
N ASN A 189 2.69 1.47 10.59
CA ASN A 189 1.50 1.50 11.45
C ASN A 189 1.85 1.86 12.90
N ARG A 190 2.91 1.24 13.46
CA ARG A 190 3.38 1.59 14.81
C ARG A 190 3.85 3.04 14.90
N ALA A 191 4.58 3.52 13.90
CA ALA A 191 5.03 4.91 13.85
C ALA A 191 3.84 5.89 13.76
N ALA A 192 2.81 5.56 12.98
CA ALA A 192 1.59 6.36 12.89
C ALA A 192 0.97 6.58 14.28
N LEU A 193 0.71 5.48 15.00
CA LEU A 193 0.02 5.52 16.29
C LEU A 193 0.91 6.10 17.40
N PHE A 194 2.12 5.56 17.56
CA PHE A 194 2.90 5.78 18.78
C PHE A 194 3.96 6.88 18.65
N THR A 195 4.34 7.26 17.43
CA THR A 195 5.34 8.32 17.20
C THR A 195 4.69 9.61 16.71
N HIS A 196 3.72 9.50 15.80
CA HIS A 196 3.14 10.65 15.13
C HIS A 196 1.75 11.02 15.63
N ASP A 197 1.16 10.25 16.55
CA ASP A 197 -0.17 10.51 17.13
C ASP A 197 -1.24 10.65 16.02
N LEU A 198 -1.16 9.75 15.03
CA LEU A 198 -2.08 9.64 13.90
C LEU A 198 -3.06 8.49 14.14
N ASN A 199 -4.28 8.66 13.65
CA ASN A 199 -5.18 7.53 13.44
C ASN A 199 -4.70 6.69 12.24
N VAL A 200 -5.07 5.43 12.16
CA VAL A 200 -4.82 4.59 10.98
C VAL A 200 -6.15 4.27 10.31
N LEU A 201 -6.20 4.39 8.99
CA LEU A 201 -7.39 4.10 8.20
C LEU A 201 -7.13 2.87 7.33
N VAL A 202 -7.94 1.84 7.52
CA VAL A 202 -7.83 0.55 6.84
C VAL A 202 -9.09 0.24 6.05
N PHE A 203 -8.90 -0.46 4.94
CA PHE A 203 -9.98 -1.00 4.12
C PHE A 203 -9.83 -2.52 4.05
N PRO A 204 -10.93 -3.27 3.91
CA PRO A 204 -10.89 -4.69 3.57
C PRO A 204 -10.25 -4.95 2.20
#